data_AF-A0A932LBP2-F1
#
_entry.id   AF-A0A932LBP2-F1
#
_cell.length_a   1.000
_cell.length_b   1.000
_cell.length_c   1.000
_cell.angle_alpha   90.00
_cell.angle_beta   90.00
_cell.angle_gamma   90.00
#
_symmetry.space_group_name_H-M   'P 1'
#
loop_
_entity.id
_entity.type
_entity.pdbx_description
1 polymer ?
#
loop_
_entity_poly.entity_id
_entity_poly.type
_entity_poly.pdbx_seq_one_letter_code
_entity_poly.pdbx_strand_id
1 'polypeptide(L)'
;MARNKPFEIEQFCGAEPGLHKDRVLDAVAAYGNVAQFVSFGPDLSVRFSRIRGFDSNHRFASLSEAVAVLLKTSPEKSVNVRSYHPERPKSREFVYDVRTEREVVEHVTRLASQSLFTIVNEKIDVKDGGVSGVVVGDLIEFSPGDTPRCVETAGVVSLPRELGIEFLATVYGFQPALDFDPGLRVEFSLHPLVRGFRAEHTILWEIESVGPVASTAQCSWPNNFSRFLGDKAFGLLVAHIHGLPVPKTTVVCRHLAPFQFGSRTGTGEVWLRTCPVEQVPGRFPTLRGWQDPFTLLAKEDPAGEAIVSVLAQEGVDSMFSGALGTTANGSLLLEGTSGSGDAFMVGSKGPETLPTRVVKSIQSMYSAARSQLGPVRMEWAYDGKQTWVLQLHAGIMESAGNVVYPGEPKSFHEFRVEAGLEALRQLTESIKGRSEGIVLVGNVGVTSHFGDVLRRARVPSRIRHVA
;
A
#
# COMPACT_ATOMS: atom_id res chain seq x y z
N MET A 1 12.17 30.44 1.33
CA MET A 1 13.35 31.15 1.87
C MET A 1 14.49 30.16 2.07
N ALA A 2 15.56 30.35 1.28
CA ALA A 2 16.89 29.74 1.34
C ALA A 2 17.03 28.27 1.78
N ARG A 3 16.76 27.31 0.87
CA ARG A 3 17.36 25.97 0.89
C ARG A 3 18.30 25.86 -0.31
N ASN A 4 19.53 26.36 -0.16
CA ASN A 4 20.63 26.11 -1.09
C ASN A 4 21.92 26.26 -0.28
N LYS A 5 22.18 25.29 0.60
CA LYS A 5 23.57 24.98 0.95
C LYS A 5 23.99 23.85 0.03
N PRO A 6 25.12 23.99 -0.71
CA PRO A 6 25.62 22.92 -1.55
C PRO A 6 25.88 21.67 -0.72
N PHE A 7 25.48 20.52 -1.27
CA PHE A 7 25.70 19.18 -0.74
C PHE A 7 27.20 18.86 -0.86
N GLU A 8 27.97 18.93 0.23
CA GLU A 8 29.34 18.38 0.26
C GLU A 8 29.25 16.88 0.61
N ILE A 9 29.22 16.05 -0.44
CA ILE A 9 28.94 14.60 -0.40
C ILE A 9 30.14 13.75 0.04
N GLU A 10 31.35 14.31 0.13
CA GLU A 10 32.58 13.52 0.34
C GLU A 10 32.72 12.82 1.71
N GLN A 11 31.78 12.96 2.66
CA GLN A 11 31.94 12.41 4.02
C GLN A 11 30.88 11.42 4.51
N PHE A 12 29.91 11.02 3.68
CA PHE A 12 28.76 10.20 4.15
C PHE A 12 28.67 8.81 3.50
N CYS A 13 29.80 8.27 3.03
CA CYS A 13 29.89 6.90 2.56
C CYS A 13 29.62 5.90 3.70
N GLY A 14 28.84 4.87 3.40
CA GLY A 14 28.64 3.72 4.26
C GLY A 14 29.97 3.23 4.84
N ALA A 15 30.00 3.12 6.17
CA ALA A 15 31.06 2.49 6.95
C ALA A 15 32.51 2.72 6.44
N GLU A 16 32.96 3.97 6.33
CA GLU A 16 34.40 4.20 6.47
C GLU A 16 34.86 3.67 7.84
N PRO A 17 36.00 2.95 7.93
CA PRO A 17 36.54 2.50 9.20
C PRO A 17 36.73 3.69 10.16
N GLY A 18 35.89 3.77 11.20
CA GLY A 18 35.99 4.80 12.24
C GLY A 18 34.85 5.82 12.33
N LEU A 19 33.86 5.81 11.42
CA LEU A 19 32.67 6.68 11.57
C LEU A 19 31.69 6.11 12.60
N HIS A 20 31.49 6.85 13.70
CA HIS A 20 30.57 6.45 14.76
C HIS A 20 29.10 6.61 14.31
N LYS A 21 28.27 5.60 14.57
CA LYS A 21 26.83 5.57 14.21
C LYS A 21 26.04 6.79 14.69
N ASP A 22 26.32 7.28 15.89
CA ASP A 22 25.67 8.46 16.46
C ASP A 22 25.97 9.75 15.68
N ARG A 23 27.19 9.88 15.15
CA ARG A 23 27.60 11.00 14.29
C ARG A 23 26.86 10.98 12.96
N VAL A 24 26.68 9.80 12.36
CA VAL A 24 25.90 9.65 11.12
C VAL A 24 24.45 10.10 11.35
N LEU A 25 23.81 9.62 12.42
CA LEU A 25 22.46 10.03 12.78
C LEU A 25 22.36 11.54 13.05
N ASP A 26 23.34 12.12 13.74
CA ASP A 26 23.40 13.57 13.98
C ASP A 26 23.51 14.38 12.69
N ALA A 27 24.26 13.88 11.71
CA ALA A 27 24.40 14.52 10.41
C ALA A 27 23.10 14.45 9.60
N VAL A 28 22.37 13.32 9.62
CA VAL A 28 21.05 13.19 8.97
C VAL A 28 20.08 14.24 9.51
N ALA A 29 20.15 14.56 10.81
CA ALA A 29 19.31 15.58 11.45
C ALA A 29 19.52 17.00 10.90
N ALA A 30 20.62 17.27 10.18
CA ALA A 30 20.82 18.53 9.46
C ALA A 30 19.89 18.64 8.24
N TYR A 31 19.58 17.51 7.59
CA TYR A 31 18.81 17.46 6.35
C TYR A 31 17.31 17.31 6.58
N GLY A 32 16.90 16.58 7.61
CA GLY A 32 15.49 16.38 7.90
C GLY A 32 15.19 16.02 9.33
N ASN A 33 13.95 15.64 9.57
CA ASN A 33 13.48 15.18 10.86
C ASN A 33 14.00 13.76 11.13
N VAL A 34 14.52 13.54 12.33
CA VAL A 34 14.98 12.24 12.83
C VAL A 34 14.25 11.92 14.13
N ALA A 35 14.23 10.66 14.52
CA ALA A 35 13.74 10.26 15.84
C ALA A 35 14.49 11.05 16.93
N GLN A 36 13.79 11.47 17.99
CA GLN A 36 14.44 12.12 19.12
C GLN A 36 15.48 11.18 19.74
N PHE A 37 16.68 11.67 20.03
CA PHE A 37 17.73 10.84 20.61
C PHE A 37 18.74 11.62 21.45
N VAL A 38 19.46 10.89 22.30
CA VAL A 38 20.70 11.31 22.96
C VAL A 38 21.71 10.16 22.84
N SER A 39 22.95 10.47 22.47
CA SER A 39 24.04 9.51 22.45
C SER A 39 25.05 9.76 23.55
N PHE A 40 25.62 8.67 24.07
CA PHE A 40 26.60 8.69 25.16
C PHE A 40 27.87 7.94 24.78
N GLY A 41 29.01 8.48 25.22
CA GLY A 41 30.28 7.78 25.21
C GLY A 41 30.40 6.75 26.35
N PRO A 42 31.44 5.91 26.33
CA PRO A 42 31.76 5.01 27.45
C PRO A 42 32.03 5.71 28.79
N ASP A 43 32.37 7.00 28.75
CA ASP A 43 32.55 7.87 29.91
C ASP A 43 31.23 8.50 30.40
N LEU A 44 30.09 8.08 29.82
CA LEU A 44 28.74 8.61 30.07
C LEU A 44 28.55 10.07 29.66
N SER A 45 29.51 10.67 28.96
CA SER A 45 29.35 12.03 28.43
C SER A 45 28.36 12.04 27.26
N VAL A 46 27.51 13.07 27.20
CA VAL A 46 26.63 13.31 26.05
C VAL A 46 27.49 13.68 24.84
N ARG A 47 27.37 12.93 23.76
CA ARG A 47 28.05 13.22 22.49
C ARG A 47 27.16 14.07 21.58
N PHE A 48 26.00 13.53 21.22
CA PHE A 48 25.01 14.19 20.36
C PHE A 48 23.61 14.14 20.99
N SER A 49 22.78 15.14 20.70
CA SER A 49 21.39 15.17 21.17
C SER A 49 20.48 15.91 20.21
N ARG A 50 19.30 15.32 19.97
CA ARG A 50 18.21 15.88 19.16
C ARG A 50 16.91 15.65 19.92
N ILE A 51 16.54 16.59 20.79
CA ILE A 51 15.31 16.52 21.57
C ILE A 51 14.44 17.75 21.29
N ARG A 52 13.15 17.52 21.05
CA ARG A 52 12.20 18.58 20.73
C ARG A 52 12.18 19.63 21.85
N GLY A 53 12.23 20.90 21.49
CA GLY A 53 12.24 22.02 22.44
C GLY A 53 13.63 22.40 22.97
N PHE A 54 14.67 21.70 22.52
CA PHE A 54 16.07 22.02 22.83
C PHE A 54 16.84 22.32 21.54
N ASP A 55 17.91 23.10 21.69
CA ASP A 55 18.85 23.30 20.59
C ASP A 55 19.52 21.98 20.18
N SER A 56 19.99 21.97 18.94
CA SER A 56 20.77 20.85 18.40
C SER A 56 22.02 20.62 19.26
N ASN A 57 22.26 19.36 19.67
CA ASN A 57 23.39 18.97 20.51
C ASN A 57 23.44 19.69 21.87
N HIS A 58 22.28 20.02 22.44
CA HIS A 58 22.15 20.54 23.79
C HIS A 58 22.90 19.67 24.82
N ARG A 59 23.58 20.34 25.76
CA ARG A 59 24.37 19.72 26.83
C ARG A 59 23.54 19.66 28.11
N PHE A 60 23.12 18.45 28.47
CA PHE A 60 22.47 18.17 29.75
C PHE A 60 23.50 18.06 30.87
N ALA A 61 23.11 18.40 32.10
CA ALA A 61 23.99 18.34 33.26
C ALA A 61 24.29 16.89 33.68
N SER A 62 23.41 15.94 33.34
CA SER A 62 23.62 14.53 33.65
C SER A 62 22.94 13.59 32.65
N LEU A 63 23.38 12.32 32.65
CA LEU A 63 22.71 11.20 31.96
C LEU A 63 21.22 11.10 32.38
N SER A 64 20.96 11.16 33.69
CA SER A 64 19.61 11.09 34.28
C SER A 64 18.71 12.20 33.73
N GLU A 65 19.19 13.44 33.71
CA GLU A 65 18.43 14.57 33.16
C GLU A 65 18.13 14.39 31.67
N ALA A 66 19.13 14.03 30.86
CA ALA A 66 18.95 13.81 29.42
C ALA A 66 17.89 12.73 29.13
N VAL A 67 17.95 11.63 29.87
CA VAL A 67 17.02 10.50 29.77
C VAL A 67 15.61 10.90 30.22
N ALA A 68 15.49 11.60 31.35
CA ALA A 68 14.21 12.05 31.88
C ALA A 68 13.51 13.00 30.90
N VAL A 69 14.27 13.93 30.31
CA VAL A 69 13.77 14.84 29.28
C VAL A 69 13.33 14.06 28.04
N LEU A 70 14.16 13.15 27.52
CA LEU A 70 13.80 12.35 26.34
C LEU A 70 12.54 11.50 26.56
N LEU A 71 12.42 10.81 27.70
CA LEU A 71 11.21 10.05 28.05
C LEU A 71 9.97 10.95 28.13
N LYS A 72 10.11 12.14 28.74
CA LYS A 72 9.04 13.11 28.86
C LYS A 72 8.59 13.67 27.51
N THR A 73 9.52 13.92 26.57
CA THR A 73 9.20 14.49 25.25
C THR A 73 8.83 13.43 24.22
N SER A 74 9.17 12.15 24.44
CA SER A 74 8.79 11.04 23.56
C SER A 74 7.26 10.86 23.55
N PRO A 75 6.63 10.67 22.38
CA PRO A 75 5.19 10.43 22.28
C PRO A 75 4.75 9.19 23.07
N GLU A 76 5.46 8.08 22.92
CA GLU A 76 5.12 6.78 23.53
C GLU A 76 5.51 6.66 25.01
N LYS A 77 6.13 7.71 25.59
CA LYS A 77 6.75 7.68 26.93
C LYS A 77 7.67 6.47 27.13
N SER A 78 8.30 6.03 26.04
CA SER A 78 9.28 4.95 26.05
C SER A 78 10.38 5.22 25.04
N VAL A 79 11.54 4.62 25.33
CA VAL A 79 12.76 4.75 24.53
C VAL A 79 13.35 3.38 24.26
N ASN A 80 14.24 3.33 23.29
CA ASN A 80 15.09 2.18 23.05
C ASN A 80 16.54 2.55 23.34
N VAL A 81 17.33 1.58 23.81
CA VAL A 81 18.77 1.72 24.03
C VAL A 81 19.52 0.82 23.05
N ARG A 82 20.28 1.44 22.15
CA ARG A 82 21.13 0.75 21.17
C ARG A 82 22.58 0.90 21.58
N SER A 83 23.38 -0.17 21.50
CA SER A 83 24.83 -0.11 21.72
C SER A 83 25.65 -0.52 20.50
N TYR A 84 26.85 0.05 20.37
CA TYR A 84 27.79 -0.29 19.30
C TYR A 84 29.25 -0.07 19.75
N HIS A 85 30.17 -0.71 19.04
CA HIS A 85 31.61 -0.47 19.18
C HIS A 85 32.11 0.31 17.95
N PRO A 86 33.01 1.30 18.08
CA PRO A 86 33.47 2.10 16.93
C PRO A 86 34.14 1.25 15.84
N GLU A 87 34.95 0.26 16.23
CA GLU A 87 35.64 -0.65 15.31
C GLU A 87 34.75 -1.79 14.79
N ARG A 88 33.59 -2.01 15.41
CA ARG A 88 32.62 -3.03 15.00
C ARG A 88 31.24 -2.37 15.01
N PRO A 89 30.90 -1.61 13.96
CA PRO A 89 29.71 -0.78 13.96
C PRO A 89 28.42 -1.59 14.02
N LYS A 90 28.42 -2.91 13.79
CA LYS A 90 27.22 -3.74 14.03
C LYS A 90 26.76 -3.59 15.48
N SER A 91 25.46 -3.30 15.66
CA SER A 91 24.88 -3.10 16.99
C SER A 91 25.08 -4.37 17.84
N ARG A 92 25.50 -4.20 19.10
CA ARG A 92 25.74 -5.34 20.00
C ARG A 92 24.46 -5.75 20.73
N GLU A 93 23.88 -4.80 21.45
CA GLU A 93 22.67 -5.03 22.23
C GLU A 93 21.62 -3.97 21.88
N PHE A 94 20.38 -4.41 21.81
CA PHE A 94 19.22 -3.56 21.60
C PHE A 94 18.19 -3.82 22.70
N VAL A 95 18.03 -2.86 23.60
CA VAL A 95 17.00 -2.89 24.64
C VAL A 95 15.81 -2.09 24.13
N TYR A 96 14.64 -2.73 24.07
CA TYR A 96 13.44 -2.19 23.45
C TYR A 96 12.39 -1.79 24.49
N ASP A 97 11.68 -0.68 24.24
CA ASP A 97 10.48 -0.24 24.99
C ASP A 97 10.69 -0.02 26.49
N VAL A 98 11.81 0.63 26.85
CA VAL A 98 12.12 1.00 28.24
C VAL A 98 11.35 2.27 28.61
N ARG A 99 10.65 2.24 29.75
CA ARG A 99 9.70 3.30 30.15
C ARG A 99 10.13 4.13 31.35
N THR A 100 11.14 3.67 32.10
CA THR A 100 11.58 4.35 33.31
C THR A 100 12.99 4.90 33.17
N GLU A 101 13.21 6.08 33.72
CA GLU A 101 14.53 6.72 33.73
C GLU A 101 15.59 5.80 34.37
N ARG A 102 15.25 5.19 35.51
CA ARG A 102 16.12 4.28 36.25
C ARG A 102 16.63 3.13 35.38
N GLU A 103 15.73 2.44 34.68
CA GLU A 103 16.10 1.31 33.82
C GLU A 103 16.98 1.76 32.65
N VAL A 104 16.67 2.89 32.01
CA VAL A 104 17.50 3.42 30.92
C VAL A 104 18.91 3.75 31.43
N VAL A 105 19.02 4.42 32.57
CA VAL A 105 20.31 4.75 33.22
C VAL A 105 21.09 3.49 33.56
N GLU A 106 20.44 2.47 34.14
CA GLU A 106 21.05 1.17 34.44
C GLU A 106 21.59 0.49 33.17
N HIS A 107 20.81 0.47 32.08
CA HIS A 107 21.25 -0.10 30.80
C HIS A 107 22.42 0.66 30.20
N VAL A 108 22.34 2.00 30.14
CA VAL A 108 23.42 2.83 29.58
C VAL A 108 24.71 2.67 30.39
N THR A 109 24.63 2.68 31.73
CA THR A 109 25.79 2.52 32.62
C THR A 109 26.45 1.15 32.45
N ARG A 110 25.65 0.07 32.40
CA ARG A 110 26.15 -1.30 32.17
C ARG A 110 26.79 -1.48 30.79
N LEU A 111 26.27 -0.80 29.78
CA LEU A 111 26.84 -0.84 28.42
C LEU A 111 28.14 -0.03 28.33
N ALA A 112 28.17 1.13 28.98
CA ALA A 112 29.35 1.98 29.07
C ALA A 112 30.51 1.29 29.81
N SER A 113 30.22 0.51 30.87
CA SER A 113 31.24 -0.29 31.58
C SER A 113 31.88 -1.39 30.73
N GLN A 114 31.31 -1.69 29.56
CA GLN A 114 31.86 -2.59 28.56
C GLN A 114 32.57 -1.84 27.42
N SER A 115 32.88 -0.55 27.63
CA SER A 115 33.46 0.36 26.64
C SER A 115 32.59 0.57 25.39
N LEU A 116 31.26 0.43 25.51
CA LEU A 116 30.34 0.62 24.40
C LEU A 116 29.76 2.03 24.37
N PHE A 117 29.53 2.51 23.16
CA PHE A 117 28.76 3.72 22.90
C PHE A 117 27.28 3.36 22.90
N THR A 118 26.43 4.30 23.32
CA THR A 118 24.99 4.09 23.33
C THR A 118 24.23 5.21 22.65
N ILE A 119 23.10 4.87 22.03
CA ILE A 119 22.10 5.81 21.54
C ILE A 119 20.79 5.44 22.23
N VAL A 120 20.25 6.39 22.99
CA VAL A 120 18.90 6.30 23.54
C VAL A 120 18.00 7.10 22.63
N ASN A 121 17.02 6.46 21.99
CA ASN A 121 16.11 7.12 21.06
C ASN A 121 14.66 6.85 21.41
N GLU A 122 13.77 7.80 21.09
CA GLU A 122 12.33 7.60 21.25
C GLU A 122 11.87 6.32 20.53
N LYS A 123 10.92 5.61 21.14
CA LYS A 123 10.21 4.56 20.44
C LYS A 123 9.22 5.19 19.47
N ILE A 124 9.28 4.72 18.22
CA ILE A 124 8.26 5.00 17.21
C ILE A 124 7.60 3.66 16.90
N ASP A 125 6.28 3.60 17.05
CA ASP A 125 5.52 2.38 16.77
C ASP A 125 5.35 2.22 15.25
N VAL A 126 5.82 1.09 14.72
CA VAL A 126 5.66 0.74 13.30
C VAL A 126 4.21 0.38 12.97
N LYS A 127 3.38 0.08 13.97
CA LYS A 127 1.96 -0.28 13.82
C LYS A 127 1.02 0.91 13.96
N ASP A 128 1.54 2.15 13.99
CA ASP A 128 0.74 3.36 14.15
C ASP A 128 -0.06 3.78 12.90
N GLY A 129 -0.14 2.89 11.90
CA GLY A 129 -0.74 3.13 10.60
C GLY A 129 0.22 3.71 9.57
N GLY A 130 1.46 4.04 9.97
CA GLY A 130 2.51 4.53 9.08
C GLY A 130 3.11 3.51 8.12
N VAL A 131 4.06 3.98 7.30
CA VAL A 131 4.90 3.14 6.43
C VAL A 131 6.37 3.42 6.66
N SER A 132 7.21 2.46 6.32
CA SER A 132 8.64 2.67 6.12
C SER A 132 9.06 2.25 4.72
N GLY A 133 10.17 2.80 4.25
CA GLY A 133 10.62 2.55 2.90
C GLY A 133 11.94 3.21 2.54
N VAL A 134 12.26 3.14 1.24
CA VAL A 134 13.45 3.71 0.64
C VAL A 134 13.08 4.51 -0.60
N VAL A 135 13.72 5.67 -0.76
CA VAL A 135 13.74 6.43 -2.02
C VAL A 135 15.14 6.36 -2.59
N VAL A 136 15.27 6.04 -3.88
CA VAL A 136 16.54 6.07 -4.61
C VAL A 136 16.28 6.31 -6.09
N GLY A 137 17.01 7.24 -6.71
CA GLY A 137 16.77 7.63 -8.10
C GLY A 137 15.32 8.07 -8.33
N ASP A 138 14.68 7.45 -9.32
CA ASP A 138 13.27 7.64 -9.71
C ASP A 138 12.35 6.59 -9.07
N LEU A 139 12.80 5.87 -8.04
CA LEU A 139 12.07 4.79 -7.39
C LEU A 139 11.75 5.15 -5.94
N ILE A 140 10.54 4.77 -5.51
CA ILE A 140 10.17 4.71 -4.11
C ILE A 140 9.54 3.34 -3.78
N GLU A 141 10.03 2.73 -2.71
CA GLU A 141 9.53 1.45 -2.22
C GLU A 141 9.16 1.53 -0.76
N PHE A 142 8.02 0.97 -0.36
CA PHE A 142 7.54 1.05 1.01
C PHE A 142 6.56 -0.06 1.41
N SER A 143 6.43 -0.26 2.72
CA SER A 143 5.48 -1.20 3.34
C SER A 143 4.94 -0.64 4.66
N PRO A 144 3.66 -0.90 5.01
CA PRO A 144 3.14 -0.56 6.34
C PRO A 144 3.64 -1.57 7.39
N GLY A 145 3.65 -1.19 8.66
CA GLY A 145 3.91 -2.12 9.76
C GLY A 145 5.36 -2.61 9.90
N ASP A 146 6.30 -2.01 9.16
CA ASP A 146 7.69 -2.47 9.05
C ASP A 146 8.69 -1.29 9.17
N THR A 147 9.97 -1.61 9.18
CA THR A 147 11.12 -0.70 9.13
C THR A 147 11.58 -0.49 7.68
N PRO A 148 12.48 0.48 7.39
CA PRO A 148 12.95 0.72 6.02
C PRO A 148 13.57 -0.51 5.33
N ARG A 149 14.02 -1.49 6.11
CA ARG A 149 14.52 -2.78 5.62
C ARG A 149 13.46 -3.66 4.95
N CYS A 150 12.19 -3.25 4.95
CA CYS A 150 11.13 -3.97 4.24
C CYS A 150 11.46 -4.19 2.75
N VAL A 151 12.25 -3.30 2.14
CA VAL A 151 12.70 -3.40 0.74
C VAL A 151 13.61 -4.60 0.47
N GLU A 152 14.15 -5.23 1.51
CA GLU A 152 14.90 -6.49 1.40
C GLU A 152 13.98 -7.72 1.29
N THR A 153 12.66 -7.53 1.43
CA THR A 153 11.65 -8.60 1.46
C THR A 153 10.59 -8.41 0.38
N ALA A 154 9.89 -9.51 0.03
CA ALA A 154 8.82 -9.46 -0.94
C ALA A 154 7.57 -8.74 -0.41
N GLY A 155 6.76 -8.18 -1.31
CA GLY A 155 5.46 -7.60 -0.98
C GLY A 155 5.49 -6.11 -0.66
N VAL A 156 6.57 -5.40 -0.98
CA VAL A 156 6.60 -3.94 -0.93
C VAL A 156 5.81 -3.32 -2.09
N VAL A 157 5.33 -2.10 -1.89
CA VAL A 157 4.92 -1.24 -3.00
C VAL A 157 6.18 -0.76 -3.71
N SER A 158 6.14 -0.68 -5.04
CA SER A 158 7.23 -0.18 -5.88
C SER A 158 6.62 0.73 -6.95
N LEU A 159 6.88 2.04 -6.86
CA LEU A 159 6.28 3.07 -7.72
C LEU A 159 7.36 4.03 -8.23
N PRO A 160 7.13 4.69 -9.39
CA PRO A 160 7.90 5.87 -9.76
C PRO A 160 7.84 6.90 -8.62
N ARG A 161 8.97 7.53 -8.31
CA ARG A 161 9.15 8.37 -7.13
C ARG A 161 8.07 9.43 -6.97
N GLU A 162 7.81 10.20 -8.03
CA GLU A 162 6.78 11.25 -8.02
C GLU A 162 5.40 10.68 -7.71
N LEU A 163 5.03 9.58 -8.37
CA LEU A 163 3.74 8.91 -8.17
C LEU A 163 3.60 8.30 -6.78
N GLY A 164 4.67 7.72 -6.23
CA GLY A 164 4.63 7.18 -4.87
C GLY A 164 4.57 8.27 -3.80
N ILE A 165 5.18 9.43 -4.04
CA ILE A 165 5.03 10.60 -3.17
C ILE A 165 3.57 11.12 -3.23
N GLU A 166 2.97 11.24 -4.42
CA GLU A 166 1.56 11.63 -4.58
C GLU A 166 0.61 10.61 -3.94
N PHE A 167 0.89 9.32 -4.10
CA PHE A 167 0.16 8.23 -3.47
C PHE A 167 0.15 8.38 -1.94
N LEU A 168 1.34 8.55 -1.34
CA LEU A 168 1.46 8.70 0.10
C LEU A 168 0.83 10.00 0.59
N ALA A 169 0.97 11.10 -0.15
CA ALA A 169 0.34 12.37 0.19
C ALA A 169 -1.19 12.28 0.18
N THR A 170 -1.75 11.56 -0.79
CA THR A 170 -3.20 11.31 -0.89
C THR A 170 -3.71 10.49 0.29
N VAL A 171 -2.98 9.45 0.70
CA VAL A 171 -3.40 8.56 1.80
C VAL A 171 -3.27 9.23 3.16
N TYR A 172 -2.14 9.90 3.42
CA TYR A 172 -1.83 10.44 4.73
C TYR A 172 -2.26 11.90 4.93
N GLY A 173 -2.63 12.60 3.86
CA GLY A 173 -3.12 13.98 3.92
C GLY A 173 -2.04 15.05 4.11
N PHE A 174 -0.76 14.70 3.94
CA PHE A 174 0.36 15.63 4.01
C PHE A 174 1.47 15.22 3.02
N GLN A 175 2.27 16.18 2.56
CA GLN A 175 3.38 15.92 1.66
C GLN A 175 4.55 15.25 2.42
N PRO A 176 5.02 14.05 2.00
CA PRO A 176 6.24 13.46 2.54
C PRO A 176 7.46 14.35 2.30
N ALA A 177 8.30 14.57 3.32
CA ALA A 177 9.52 15.36 3.20
C ALA A 177 10.66 14.53 2.57
N LEU A 178 10.46 14.13 1.30
CA LEU A 178 11.34 13.21 0.54
C LEU A 178 11.88 13.84 -0.76
N ASP A 179 11.99 15.17 -0.80
CA ASP A 179 12.60 15.92 -1.90
C ASP A 179 14.13 15.97 -1.72
N PHE A 180 14.79 14.95 -2.25
CA PHE A 180 16.23 14.69 -2.16
C PHE A 180 16.83 14.45 -3.54
N ASP A 181 18.12 14.72 -3.69
CA ASP A 181 18.84 14.44 -4.93
C ASP A 181 18.67 12.95 -5.35
N PRO A 182 18.39 12.65 -6.63
CA PRO A 182 18.23 11.26 -7.12
C PRO A 182 19.46 10.37 -6.91
N GLY A 183 20.66 10.93 -6.76
CA GLY A 183 21.89 10.19 -6.44
C GLY A 183 21.99 9.74 -4.98
N LEU A 184 20.98 10.06 -4.15
CA LEU A 184 20.91 9.66 -2.75
C LEU A 184 19.93 8.50 -2.57
N ARG A 185 20.33 7.53 -1.74
CA ARG A 185 19.45 6.54 -1.14
C ARG A 185 19.00 7.07 0.22
N VAL A 186 17.70 7.20 0.42
CA VAL A 186 17.11 7.74 1.65
C VAL A 186 16.19 6.70 2.28
N GLU A 187 16.54 6.24 3.48
CA GLU A 187 15.66 5.41 4.31
C GLU A 187 14.73 6.30 5.13
N PHE A 188 13.43 6.03 5.06
CA PHE A 188 12.44 6.86 5.71
C PHE A 188 11.32 6.06 6.38
N SER A 189 10.61 6.71 7.29
CA SER A 189 9.26 6.32 7.68
C SER A 189 8.31 7.52 7.71
N LEU A 190 7.02 7.26 7.49
CA LEU A 190 5.93 8.21 7.56
C LEU A 190 4.96 7.77 8.65
N HIS A 191 4.52 8.72 9.47
CA HIS A 191 3.64 8.45 10.61
C HIS A 191 2.42 9.38 10.60
N PRO A 192 1.21 8.86 10.89
CA PRO A 192 0.00 9.70 10.95
C PRO A 192 0.08 10.80 12.02
N LEU A 193 0.80 10.54 13.11
CA LEU A 193 1.08 11.53 14.14
C LEU A 193 2.48 12.11 13.97
N VAL A 194 2.66 13.37 14.36
CA VAL A 194 3.98 14.02 14.32
C VAL A 194 4.97 13.32 15.26
N ARG A 195 6.17 13.04 14.74
CA ARG A 195 7.27 12.33 15.43
C ARG A 195 8.55 13.16 15.36
N GLY A 196 9.58 12.72 16.08
CA GLY A 196 10.92 13.23 15.88
C GLY A 196 11.18 14.60 16.49
N PHE A 197 12.44 14.98 16.32
CA PHE A 197 13.04 16.23 16.79
C PHE A 197 12.34 17.47 16.24
N ARG A 198 11.98 17.47 14.95
CA ARG A 198 11.32 18.59 14.25
C ARG A 198 9.80 18.58 14.35
N ALA A 199 9.20 17.57 15.01
CA ALA A 199 7.75 17.41 15.11
C ALA A 199 7.06 17.34 13.72
N GLU A 200 7.62 16.55 12.83
CA GLU A 200 7.10 16.33 11.47
C GLU A 200 6.63 14.87 11.30
N HIS A 201 5.98 14.58 10.18
CA HIS A 201 5.44 13.24 9.91
C HIS A 201 6.44 12.29 9.22
N THR A 202 7.46 12.82 8.58
CA THR A 202 8.55 12.04 7.97
C THR A 202 9.70 11.91 8.95
N ILE A 203 10.25 10.71 9.09
CA ILE A 203 11.47 10.43 9.84
C ILE A 203 12.48 9.88 8.85
N LEU A 204 13.68 10.45 8.86
CA LEU A 204 14.82 9.94 8.11
C LEU A 204 15.64 9.05 9.02
N TRP A 205 15.98 7.86 8.51
CA TRP A 205 16.79 6.88 9.22
C TRP A 205 18.23 6.90 8.73
N GLU A 206 18.42 7.04 7.42
CA GLU A 206 19.72 7.02 6.76
C GLU A 206 19.67 7.78 5.43
N ILE A 207 20.78 8.43 5.08
CA ILE A 207 21.00 9.05 3.78
C ILE A 207 22.39 8.61 3.31
N GLU A 208 22.44 7.97 2.15
CA GLU A 208 23.67 7.46 1.54
C GLU A 208 23.81 7.97 0.12
N SER A 209 25.02 8.38 -0.28
CA SER A 209 25.31 8.69 -1.69
C SER A 209 25.59 7.40 -2.45
N VAL A 210 24.77 7.12 -3.46
CA VAL A 210 24.88 5.90 -4.28
C VAL A 210 25.17 6.20 -5.75
N GLY A 211 25.21 7.48 -6.13
CA GLY A 211 25.39 7.93 -7.51
C GLY A 211 24.14 7.68 -8.37
N PRO A 212 24.22 7.89 -9.69
CA PRO A 212 23.09 7.69 -10.58
C PRO A 212 22.65 6.21 -10.59
N VAL A 213 21.41 5.95 -10.16
CA VAL A 213 20.81 4.61 -10.19
C VAL A 213 19.68 4.57 -11.21
N ALA A 214 19.85 3.77 -12.27
CA ALA A 214 18.74 3.43 -13.15
C ALA A 214 17.87 2.38 -12.45
N SER A 215 16.59 2.69 -12.24
CA SER A 215 15.64 1.79 -11.58
C SER A 215 14.29 1.82 -12.30
N THR A 216 13.66 0.65 -12.39
CA THR A 216 12.33 0.51 -12.99
C THR A 216 11.36 0.05 -11.92
N ALA A 217 10.37 0.88 -11.62
CA ALA A 217 9.31 0.53 -10.68
C ALA A 217 8.49 -0.67 -11.17
N GLN A 218 8.11 -1.55 -10.25
CA GLN A 218 7.26 -2.69 -10.54
C GLN A 218 5.96 -2.60 -9.73
N CYS A 219 4.99 -1.87 -10.28
CA CYS A 219 3.67 -1.76 -9.67
C CYS A 219 2.92 -3.09 -9.82
N SER A 220 2.88 -3.88 -8.76
CA SER A 220 2.15 -5.15 -8.69
C SER A 220 1.42 -5.28 -7.36
N TRP A 221 0.27 -5.94 -7.38
CA TRP A 221 -0.49 -6.29 -6.18
C TRP A 221 -1.22 -7.62 -6.39
N PRO A 222 -1.47 -8.41 -5.32
CA PRO A 222 -1.44 -8.02 -3.91
C PRO A 222 -0.03 -7.80 -3.32
N ASN A 223 0.12 -6.73 -2.55
CA ASN A 223 1.30 -6.38 -1.76
C ASN A 223 0.87 -6.02 -0.32
N ASN A 224 1.81 -5.76 0.58
CA ASN A 224 1.51 -5.49 2.00
C ASN A 224 0.64 -4.25 2.17
N PHE A 225 0.84 -3.21 1.35
CA PHE A 225 0.03 -2.01 1.40
C PHE A 225 -1.37 -2.20 0.79
N SER A 226 -1.49 -2.97 -0.30
CA SER A 226 -2.79 -3.31 -0.87
C SER A 226 -3.63 -4.16 0.09
N ARG A 227 -2.99 -5.00 0.90
CA ARG A 227 -3.64 -5.76 1.99
C ARG A 227 -4.04 -4.87 3.16
N PHE A 228 -3.21 -3.87 3.47
CA PHE A 228 -3.47 -2.89 4.52
C PHE A 228 -4.62 -1.94 4.19
N LEU A 229 -4.73 -1.52 2.93
CA LEU A 229 -5.77 -0.61 2.47
C LEU A 229 -7.03 -1.33 1.96
N GLY A 230 -6.85 -2.53 1.42
CA GLY A 230 -7.86 -3.31 0.71
C GLY A 230 -7.68 -3.21 -0.79
N ASP A 231 -7.75 -4.36 -1.47
CA ASP A 231 -7.35 -4.52 -2.87
C ASP A 231 -8.05 -3.54 -3.84
N LYS A 232 -9.37 -3.38 -3.70
CA LYS A 232 -10.18 -2.47 -4.52
C LYS A 232 -9.82 -0.99 -4.28
N ALA A 233 -9.59 -0.62 -3.03
CA ALA A 233 -9.17 0.74 -2.68
C ALA A 233 -7.79 1.05 -3.25
N PHE A 234 -6.86 0.11 -3.14
CA PHE A 234 -5.50 0.22 -3.70
C PHE A 234 -5.52 0.37 -5.22
N GLY A 235 -6.24 -0.52 -5.93
CA GLY A 235 -6.33 -0.45 -7.40
C GLY A 235 -6.94 0.86 -7.90
N LEU A 236 -7.97 1.38 -7.23
CA LEU A 236 -8.56 2.67 -7.59
C LEU A 236 -7.64 3.86 -7.30
N LEU A 237 -6.87 3.81 -6.21
CA LEU A 237 -5.88 4.83 -5.90
C LEU A 237 -4.73 4.80 -6.92
N VAL A 238 -4.26 3.62 -7.33
CA VAL A 238 -3.29 3.44 -8.43
C VAL A 238 -3.86 4.03 -9.72
N ALA A 239 -5.11 3.73 -10.07
CA ALA A 239 -5.75 4.31 -11.25
C ALA A 239 -5.74 5.86 -11.20
N HIS A 240 -6.02 6.43 -10.03
CA HIS A 240 -6.08 7.87 -9.82
C HIS A 240 -4.71 8.55 -10.02
N ILE A 241 -3.65 8.07 -9.38
CA ILE A 241 -2.29 8.66 -9.51
C ILE A 241 -1.74 8.53 -10.94
N HIS A 242 -2.21 7.55 -11.71
CA HIS A 242 -1.88 7.41 -13.14
C HIS A 242 -2.77 8.27 -14.06
N GLY A 243 -3.58 9.17 -13.49
CA GLY A 243 -4.42 10.12 -14.23
C GLY A 243 -5.66 9.50 -14.87
N LEU A 244 -6.05 8.27 -14.50
CA LEU A 244 -7.26 7.66 -15.03
C LEU A 244 -8.51 8.27 -14.36
N PRO A 245 -9.65 8.38 -15.09
CA PRO A 245 -10.87 8.93 -14.51
C PRO A 245 -11.47 7.96 -13.48
N VAL A 246 -11.30 8.29 -12.21
CA VAL A 246 -11.88 7.54 -11.09
C VAL A 246 -12.99 8.37 -10.44
N PRO A 247 -14.20 7.82 -10.22
CA PRO A 247 -15.24 8.53 -9.48
C PRO A 247 -14.77 8.92 -8.08
N LYS A 248 -15.23 10.08 -7.58
CA LYS A 248 -14.86 10.59 -6.27
C LYS A 248 -15.07 9.49 -5.22
N THR A 249 -14.01 9.11 -4.53
CA THR A 249 -14.00 7.98 -3.61
C THR A 249 -13.51 8.47 -2.26
N THR A 250 -14.26 8.14 -1.20
CA THR A 250 -13.80 8.24 0.19
C THR A 250 -13.49 6.84 0.69
N VAL A 251 -12.31 6.64 1.25
CA VAL A 251 -11.92 5.38 1.87
C VAL A 251 -12.05 5.51 3.38
N VAL A 252 -12.83 4.65 4.00
CA VAL A 252 -12.94 4.52 5.46
C VAL A 252 -12.20 3.26 5.88
N CYS A 253 -11.01 3.43 6.44
CA CYS A 253 -10.08 2.35 6.79
C CYS A 253 -10.17 1.97 8.28
N ARG A 254 -9.73 0.76 8.62
CA ARG A 254 -9.52 0.37 10.03
C ARG A 254 -8.24 0.95 10.64
N HIS A 255 -7.20 1.13 9.83
CA HIS A 255 -5.84 1.45 10.32
C HIS A 255 -5.38 2.88 10.01
N LEU A 256 -6.17 3.64 9.27
CA LEU A 256 -5.86 5.00 8.83
C LEU A 256 -7.06 5.90 9.00
N ALA A 257 -6.79 7.21 9.14
CA ALA A 257 -7.83 8.22 9.02
C ALA A 257 -8.46 8.16 7.62
N PRO A 258 -9.76 8.47 7.47
CA PRO A 258 -10.39 8.50 6.16
C PRO A 258 -9.73 9.51 5.22
N PHE A 259 -9.60 9.16 3.94
CA PHE A 259 -9.05 10.02 2.91
C PHE A 259 -9.87 9.95 1.61
N GLN A 260 -9.65 10.90 0.70
CA GLN A 260 -10.43 11.05 -0.53
C GLN A 260 -9.54 11.20 -1.75
N PHE A 261 -10.02 10.69 -2.89
CA PHE A 261 -9.38 10.88 -4.20
C PHE A 261 -10.41 10.77 -5.34
N GLY A 262 -9.95 10.97 -6.58
CA GLY A 262 -10.80 10.92 -7.77
C GLY A 262 -11.62 12.20 -8.01
N SER A 263 -12.49 12.14 -9.01
CA SER A 263 -13.22 13.30 -9.54
C SER A 263 -14.72 13.11 -9.48
N ARG A 264 -15.47 14.20 -9.31
CA ARG A 264 -16.92 14.13 -9.24
C ARG A 264 -17.52 13.65 -10.56
N THR A 265 -18.48 12.73 -10.48
CA THR A 265 -19.28 12.30 -11.63
C THR A 265 -20.49 13.20 -11.84
N GLY A 266 -20.94 13.88 -10.78
CA GLY A 266 -22.07 14.80 -10.80
C GLY A 266 -23.40 14.17 -10.43
N THR A 267 -23.42 12.89 -10.06
CA THR A 267 -24.66 12.20 -9.64
C THR A 267 -25.01 12.52 -8.19
N GLY A 268 -24.01 12.72 -7.33
CA GLY A 268 -24.20 12.80 -5.88
C GLY A 268 -24.70 11.50 -5.24
N GLU A 269 -24.94 10.44 -6.03
CA GLU A 269 -25.30 9.12 -5.53
C GLU A 269 -24.04 8.41 -5.03
N VAL A 270 -24.13 7.70 -3.92
CA VAL A 270 -23.00 6.98 -3.32
C VAL A 270 -23.22 5.48 -3.44
N TRP A 271 -22.15 4.76 -3.74
CA TRP A 271 -22.04 3.32 -3.65
C TRP A 271 -21.12 2.97 -2.49
N LEU A 272 -21.64 2.15 -1.56
CA LEU A 272 -20.84 1.57 -0.50
C LEU A 272 -20.25 0.25 -0.96
N ARG A 273 -18.92 0.12 -0.87
CA ARG A 273 -18.19 -1.04 -1.38
C ARG A 273 -17.20 -1.53 -0.34
N THR A 274 -17.36 -2.75 0.13
CA THR A 274 -16.38 -3.40 1.02
C THR A 274 -15.09 -3.72 0.29
N CYS A 275 -13.96 -3.54 0.97
CA CYS A 275 -12.62 -3.85 0.47
C CYS A 275 -11.94 -4.88 1.40
N PRO A 276 -11.98 -6.17 1.02
CA PRO A 276 -11.25 -7.19 1.77
C PRO A 276 -9.73 -7.06 1.64
N VAL A 277 -9.00 -7.71 2.54
CA VAL A 277 -7.52 -7.84 2.53
C VAL A 277 -7.02 -8.28 1.15
N GLU A 278 -7.68 -9.28 0.57
CA GLU A 278 -7.45 -9.74 -0.80
C GLU A 278 -8.79 -9.91 -1.53
N GLN A 279 -8.79 -9.74 -2.85
CA GLN A 279 -10.01 -9.82 -3.67
C GLN A 279 -10.76 -11.13 -3.40
N VAL A 280 -12.03 -11.03 -2.97
CA VAL A 280 -12.97 -12.17 -2.88
C VAL A 280 -14.17 -11.93 -3.80
N PRO A 281 -14.09 -12.37 -5.07
CA PRO A 281 -15.09 -12.05 -6.09
C PRO A 281 -16.51 -12.39 -5.65
N GLY A 282 -17.39 -11.38 -5.67
CA GLY A 282 -18.82 -11.48 -5.37
C GLY A 282 -19.20 -11.98 -3.96
N ARG A 283 -18.27 -12.00 -2.99
CA ARG A 283 -18.57 -12.47 -1.61
C ARG A 283 -19.18 -11.34 -0.78
N PHE A 284 -18.50 -10.21 -0.76
CA PHE A 284 -18.91 -9.07 0.06
C PHE A 284 -19.76 -8.08 -0.76
N PRO A 285 -20.75 -7.43 -0.13
CA PRO A 285 -21.74 -6.65 -0.85
C PRO A 285 -21.18 -5.34 -1.43
N THR A 286 -21.75 -4.96 -2.58
CA THR A 286 -21.69 -3.61 -3.13
C THR A 286 -23.12 -3.06 -3.07
N LEU A 287 -23.32 -1.96 -2.38
CA LEU A 287 -24.64 -1.44 -2.02
C LEU A 287 -24.83 -0.05 -2.63
N ARG A 288 -25.96 0.15 -3.32
CA ARG A 288 -26.36 1.48 -3.78
C ARG A 288 -26.96 2.28 -2.63
N GLY A 289 -26.61 3.56 -2.57
CA GLY A 289 -27.03 4.47 -1.53
C GLY A 289 -26.11 4.43 -0.29
N TRP A 290 -26.22 5.48 0.53
CA TRP A 290 -25.56 5.49 1.83
C TRP A 290 -26.29 4.58 2.80
N GLN A 291 -25.53 3.75 3.49
CA GLN A 291 -25.93 2.91 4.61
C GLN A 291 -24.92 3.11 5.73
N ASP A 292 -25.26 2.67 6.94
CA ASP A 292 -24.31 2.71 8.05
C ASP A 292 -23.15 1.71 7.80
N PRO A 293 -21.91 2.20 7.55
CA PRO A 293 -20.77 1.32 7.31
C PRO A 293 -20.38 0.50 8.55
N PHE A 294 -20.70 0.95 9.76
CA PHE A 294 -20.38 0.21 10.98
C PHE A 294 -21.31 -0.99 11.16
N THR A 295 -22.61 -0.80 10.94
CA THR A 295 -23.58 -1.91 10.91
C THR A 295 -23.23 -2.91 9.81
N LEU A 296 -22.83 -2.43 8.62
CA LEU A 296 -22.37 -3.30 7.52
C LEU A 296 -21.18 -4.17 7.95
N LEU A 297 -20.14 -3.56 8.54
CA LEU A 297 -18.95 -4.28 8.98
C LEU A 297 -19.27 -5.26 10.12
N ALA A 298 -20.09 -4.87 11.09
CA ALA A 298 -20.48 -5.75 12.20
C ALA A 298 -21.22 -7.00 11.70
N LYS A 299 -21.98 -6.88 10.60
CA LYS A 299 -22.69 -7.99 9.99
C LYS A 299 -21.78 -8.88 9.11
N GLU A 300 -21.01 -8.26 8.21
CA GLU A 300 -20.27 -8.97 7.16
C GLU A 300 -18.88 -9.45 7.62
N ASP A 301 -18.29 -8.80 8.64
CA ASP A 301 -16.97 -9.09 9.19
C ASP A 301 -16.91 -8.80 10.71
N PRO A 302 -17.66 -9.57 11.53
CA PRO A 302 -17.77 -9.35 12.97
C PRO A 302 -16.43 -9.51 13.72
N ALA A 303 -15.53 -10.36 13.22
CA ALA A 303 -14.18 -10.53 13.78
C ALA A 303 -13.24 -9.36 13.42
N GLY A 304 -13.54 -8.65 12.34
CA GLY A 304 -12.76 -7.52 11.87
C GLY A 304 -11.46 -7.88 11.17
N GLU A 305 -11.38 -9.07 10.60
CA GLU A 305 -10.16 -9.63 10.02
C GLU A 305 -10.19 -9.67 8.49
N ALA A 306 -11.38 -9.67 7.89
CA ALA A 306 -11.54 -9.88 6.46
C ALA A 306 -11.64 -8.58 5.66
N ILE A 307 -12.34 -7.56 6.19
CA ILE A 307 -12.62 -6.27 5.52
C ILE A 307 -11.80 -5.18 6.18
N VAL A 308 -10.80 -4.66 5.46
CA VAL A 308 -9.87 -3.64 5.99
C VAL A 308 -10.32 -2.20 5.72
N SER A 309 -11.19 -2.00 4.73
CA SER A 309 -11.83 -0.71 4.47
C SER A 309 -13.19 -0.82 3.78
N VAL A 310 -13.93 0.28 3.82
CA VAL A 310 -15.18 0.49 3.07
C VAL A 310 -15.01 1.75 2.23
N LEU A 311 -15.40 1.67 0.95
CA LEU A 311 -15.46 2.83 0.06
C LEU A 311 -16.84 3.44 0.10
N ALA A 312 -16.91 4.76 0.14
CA ALA A 312 -18.03 5.55 -0.32
C ALA A 312 -17.62 6.20 -1.65
N GLN A 313 -18.03 5.58 -2.76
CA GLN A 313 -17.67 5.99 -4.11
C GLN A 313 -18.87 6.63 -4.80
N GLU A 314 -18.68 7.77 -5.45
CA GLU A 314 -19.74 8.41 -6.24
C GLU A 314 -20.15 7.50 -7.41
N GLY A 315 -21.45 7.33 -7.63
CA GLY A 315 -22.00 6.55 -8.71
C GLY A 315 -21.82 7.24 -10.06
N VAL A 316 -21.78 6.44 -11.12
CA VAL A 316 -21.77 6.95 -12.50
C VAL A 316 -23.15 6.73 -13.09
N ASP A 317 -23.72 7.75 -13.74
CA ASP A 317 -24.96 7.61 -14.53
C ASP A 317 -24.62 6.88 -15.85
N SER A 318 -24.44 5.57 -15.76
CA SER A 318 -23.87 4.76 -16.81
C SER A 318 -24.87 4.51 -17.93
N MET A 319 -24.59 5.03 -19.13
CA MET A 319 -25.24 4.59 -20.36
C MET A 319 -24.84 3.15 -20.72
N PHE A 320 -23.57 2.82 -20.47
CA PHE A 320 -23.01 1.48 -20.64
C PHE A 320 -22.04 1.18 -19.52
N SER A 321 -21.90 -0.08 -19.17
CA SER A 321 -20.94 -0.55 -18.18
C SER A 321 -20.49 -1.96 -18.50
N GLY A 322 -19.37 -2.39 -17.91
CA GLY A 322 -18.85 -3.72 -18.17
C GLY A 322 -17.48 -3.93 -17.57
N ALA A 323 -16.79 -4.93 -18.12
CA ALA A 323 -15.45 -5.28 -17.71
C ALA A 323 -14.55 -5.58 -18.91
N LEU A 324 -13.25 -5.44 -18.70
CA LEU A 324 -12.24 -5.71 -19.71
C LEU A 324 -10.99 -6.34 -19.09
N GLY A 325 -10.18 -6.98 -19.93
CA GLY A 325 -8.85 -7.42 -19.56
C GLY A 325 -8.07 -7.99 -20.74
N THR A 326 -6.75 -8.14 -20.58
CA THR A 326 -5.94 -8.89 -21.55
C THR A 326 -6.16 -10.38 -21.36
N THR A 327 -6.44 -11.13 -22.42
CA THR A 327 -6.53 -12.60 -22.39
C THR A 327 -5.15 -13.26 -22.49
N ALA A 328 -5.07 -14.57 -22.25
CA ALA A 328 -3.80 -15.30 -22.26
C ALA A 328 -3.04 -15.24 -23.59
N ASN A 329 -3.76 -15.04 -24.71
CA ASN A 329 -3.19 -14.85 -26.05
C ASN A 329 -2.78 -13.39 -26.35
N GLY A 330 -2.85 -12.48 -25.37
CA GLY A 330 -2.47 -11.07 -25.51
C GLY A 330 -3.54 -10.16 -26.14
N SER A 331 -4.71 -10.68 -26.51
CA SER A 331 -5.81 -9.86 -27.04
C SER A 331 -6.60 -9.16 -25.93
N LEU A 332 -7.27 -8.05 -26.26
CA LEU A 332 -8.17 -7.38 -25.33
C LEU A 332 -9.56 -8.03 -25.42
N LEU A 333 -10.03 -8.59 -24.30
CA LEU A 333 -11.44 -8.95 -24.14
C LEU A 333 -12.15 -7.77 -23.49
N LEU A 334 -13.22 -7.31 -24.13
CA LEU A 334 -14.06 -6.22 -23.69
C LEU A 334 -15.51 -6.69 -23.76
N GLU A 335 -16.17 -6.74 -22.61
CA GLU A 335 -17.56 -7.12 -22.47
C GLU A 335 -18.32 -5.99 -21.75
N GLY A 336 -19.59 -5.80 -22.10
CA GLY A 336 -20.41 -4.81 -21.41
C GLY A 336 -21.87 -4.90 -21.80
N THR A 337 -22.68 -4.08 -21.14
CA THR A 337 -24.13 -4.03 -21.28
C THR A 337 -24.61 -2.58 -21.22
N SER A 338 -25.80 -2.33 -21.76
CA SER A 338 -26.53 -1.08 -21.56
C SER A 338 -26.97 -0.91 -20.10
N GLY A 339 -26.81 0.31 -19.56
CA GLY A 339 -27.17 0.67 -18.19
C GLY A 339 -26.14 0.24 -17.13
N SER A 340 -26.63 0.01 -15.90
CA SER A 340 -25.82 -0.45 -14.75
C SER A 340 -25.28 -1.87 -14.94
N GLY A 341 -24.08 -2.10 -14.41
CA GLY A 341 -23.31 -3.33 -14.59
C GLY A 341 -23.66 -4.44 -13.61
N ASP A 342 -24.45 -4.17 -12.56
CA ASP A 342 -24.71 -5.15 -11.48
C ASP A 342 -25.24 -6.48 -12.02
N ALA A 343 -26.24 -6.40 -12.91
CA ALA A 343 -26.87 -7.56 -13.52
C ALA A 343 -25.89 -8.39 -14.37
N PHE A 344 -24.95 -7.72 -15.04
CA PHE A 344 -23.87 -8.36 -15.80
C PHE A 344 -22.86 -9.04 -14.87
N MET A 345 -22.43 -8.36 -13.81
CA MET A 345 -21.45 -8.90 -12.86
C MET A 345 -21.95 -10.15 -12.14
N VAL A 346 -23.25 -10.23 -11.84
CA VAL A 346 -23.89 -11.42 -11.23
C VAL A 346 -24.42 -12.44 -12.24
N GLY A 347 -24.12 -12.29 -13.53
CA GLY A 347 -24.48 -13.27 -14.57
C GLY A 347 -25.97 -13.37 -14.90
N SER A 348 -26.79 -12.43 -14.42
CA SER A 348 -28.23 -12.34 -14.76
C SER A 348 -28.49 -11.67 -16.11
N LYS A 349 -27.49 -10.98 -16.66
CA LYS A 349 -27.51 -10.34 -17.97
C LYS A 349 -26.21 -10.66 -18.72
N GLY A 350 -26.32 -11.11 -19.96
CA GLY A 350 -25.15 -11.40 -20.81
C GLY A 350 -24.53 -10.15 -21.44
N PRO A 351 -23.35 -10.28 -22.05
CA PRO A 351 -22.71 -9.21 -22.81
C PRO A 351 -23.54 -8.83 -24.05
N GLU A 352 -23.52 -7.53 -24.40
CA GLU A 352 -24.22 -6.95 -25.54
C GLU A 352 -23.23 -6.39 -26.58
N THR A 353 -23.70 -6.17 -27.81
CA THR A 353 -22.93 -5.42 -28.80
C THR A 353 -22.89 -3.94 -28.42
N LEU A 354 -21.71 -3.43 -28.08
CA LEU A 354 -21.51 -2.04 -27.70
C LEU A 354 -21.35 -1.12 -28.92
N PRO A 355 -21.84 0.13 -28.86
CA PRO A 355 -21.61 1.11 -29.92
C PRO A 355 -20.11 1.39 -30.13
N THR A 356 -19.69 1.60 -31.39
CA THR A 356 -18.28 1.83 -31.75
C THR A 356 -17.63 2.99 -30.97
N ARG A 357 -18.37 4.07 -30.69
CA ARG A 357 -17.87 5.21 -29.89
C ARG A 357 -17.48 4.81 -28.47
N VAL A 358 -18.25 3.90 -27.86
CA VAL A 358 -18.07 3.42 -26.49
C VAL A 358 -16.83 2.53 -26.46
N VAL A 359 -16.75 1.57 -27.39
CA VAL A 359 -15.59 0.68 -27.56
C VAL A 359 -14.29 1.48 -27.72
N LYS A 360 -14.28 2.50 -28.59
CA LYS A 360 -13.11 3.36 -28.79
C LYS A 360 -12.70 4.10 -27.51
N SER A 361 -13.65 4.68 -26.78
CA SER A 361 -13.38 5.39 -25.52
C SER A 361 -12.71 4.46 -24.49
N ILE A 362 -13.24 3.25 -24.34
CA ILE A 362 -12.72 2.24 -23.41
C ILE A 362 -11.32 1.77 -23.86
N GLN A 363 -11.11 1.53 -25.15
CA GLN A 363 -9.81 1.13 -25.70
C GLN A 363 -8.73 2.19 -25.51
N SER A 364 -9.08 3.47 -25.65
CA SER A 364 -8.14 4.58 -25.37
C SER A 364 -7.74 4.63 -23.89
N MET A 365 -8.71 4.54 -22.97
CA MET A 365 -8.44 4.46 -21.53
C MET A 365 -7.57 3.25 -21.19
N TYR A 366 -7.92 2.08 -21.73
CA TYR A 366 -7.16 0.85 -21.51
C TYR A 366 -5.72 0.97 -22.02
N SER A 367 -5.51 1.59 -23.18
CA SER A 367 -4.17 1.78 -23.75
C SER A 367 -3.31 2.69 -22.87
N ALA A 368 -3.89 3.77 -22.34
CA ALA A 368 -3.21 4.70 -21.44
C ALA A 368 -2.83 4.05 -20.10
N ALA A 369 -3.68 3.16 -19.58
CA ALA A 369 -3.36 2.37 -18.39
C ALA A 369 -2.27 1.33 -18.69
N ARG A 370 -2.41 0.61 -19.82
CA ARG A 370 -1.47 -0.46 -20.19
C ARG A 370 -0.06 0.04 -20.44
N SER A 371 0.11 1.23 -21.01
CA SER A 371 1.43 1.81 -21.24
C SER A 371 2.19 2.12 -19.95
N GLN A 372 1.49 2.28 -18.83
CA GLN A 372 2.08 2.64 -17.53
C GLN A 372 2.17 1.44 -16.57
N LEU A 373 1.16 0.56 -16.59
CA LEU A 373 0.99 -0.53 -15.62
C LEU A 373 1.19 -1.92 -16.22
N GLY A 374 1.39 -2.02 -17.54
CA GLY A 374 1.31 -3.30 -18.24
C GLY A 374 -0.13 -3.81 -18.34
N PRO A 375 -0.36 -5.12 -18.60
CA PRO A 375 -1.70 -5.69 -18.68
C PRO A 375 -2.51 -5.42 -17.40
N VAL A 376 -3.75 -4.97 -17.58
CA VAL A 376 -4.68 -4.67 -16.49
C VAL A 376 -6.06 -5.25 -16.77
N ARG A 377 -6.83 -5.46 -15.71
CA ARG A 377 -8.26 -5.78 -15.75
C ARG A 377 -9.03 -4.62 -15.13
N MET A 378 -10.14 -4.23 -15.74
CA MET A 378 -10.93 -3.10 -15.26
C MET A 378 -12.42 -3.40 -15.31
N GLU A 379 -13.13 -2.96 -14.26
CA GLU A 379 -14.56 -2.67 -14.36
C GLU A 379 -14.72 -1.21 -14.75
N TRP A 380 -15.61 -0.93 -15.70
CA TRP A 380 -15.76 0.39 -16.30
C TRP A 380 -17.23 0.80 -16.45
N ALA A 381 -17.46 2.11 -16.47
CA ALA A 381 -18.74 2.71 -16.83
C ALA A 381 -18.54 3.88 -17.80
N TYR A 382 -19.42 4.02 -18.78
CA TYR A 382 -19.45 5.12 -19.74
C TYR A 382 -20.73 5.94 -19.54
N ASP A 383 -20.56 7.23 -19.23
CA ASP A 383 -21.66 8.15 -18.88
C ASP A 383 -22.24 8.92 -20.08
N GLY A 384 -21.83 8.58 -21.29
CA GLY A 384 -22.17 9.35 -22.50
C GLY A 384 -21.14 10.40 -22.91
N LYS A 385 -20.19 10.73 -22.03
CA LYS A 385 -19.10 11.68 -22.27
C LYS A 385 -17.74 11.00 -22.17
N GLN A 386 -17.47 10.29 -21.08
CA GLN A 386 -16.19 9.66 -20.79
C GLN A 386 -16.34 8.27 -20.17
N THR A 387 -15.24 7.52 -20.16
CA THR A 387 -15.15 6.22 -19.48
C THR A 387 -14.54 6.42 -18.09
N TRP A 388 -15.17 5.86 -17.07
CA TRP A 388 -14.77 5.85 -15.68
C TRP A 388 -14.26 4.48 -15.26
N VAL A 389 -13.20 4.44 -14.45
CA VAL A 389 -12.68 3.23 -13.81
C VAL A 389 -13.43 2.99 -12.50
N LEU A 390 -14.19 1.90 -12.45
CA LEU A 390 -14.90 1.47 -11.24
C LEU A 390 -14.08 0.47 -10.43
N GLN A 391 -13.19 -0.29 -11.05
CA GLN A 391 -12.24 -1.15 -10.36
C GLN A 391 -11.05 -1.41 -11.27
N LEU A 392 -9.85 -1.56 -10.69
CA LEU A 392 -8.61 -1.83 -11.42
C LEU A 392 -7.85 -2.96 -10.73
N HIS A 393 -7.32 -3.89 -11.53
CA HIS A 393 -6.37 -4.93 -11.13
C HIS A 393 -5.21 -5.02 -12.11
N ALA A 394 -4.01 -5.32 -11.62
CA ALA A 394 -2.89 -5.69 -12.47
C ALA A 394 -3.02 -7.14 -12.99
N GLY A 395 -2.47 -7.40 -14.17
CA GLY A 395 -2.29 -8.74 -14.73
C GLY A 395 -3.14 -9.08 -15.94
N ILE A 396 -2.81 -10.24 -16.54
CA ILE A 396 -3.57 -10.88 -17.61
C ILE A 396 -4.67 -11.78 -17.04
N MET A 397 -5.71 -12.02 -17.82
CA MET A 397 -6.67 -13.09 -17.61
C MET A 397 -6.12 -14.39 -18.18
N GLU A 398 -6.26 -15.47 -17.43
CA GLU A 398 -5.92 -16.83 -17.89
C GLU A 398 -6.95 -17.37 -18.92
N SER A 399 -8.04 -16.62 -19.15
CA SER A 399 -9.13 -16.99 -20.04
C SER A 399 -8.79 -16.75 -21.52
N ALA A 400 -9.39 -17.56 -22.40
CA ALA A 400 -9.34 -17.41 -23.85
C ALA A 400 -10.63 -17.95 -24.52
N GLY A 401 -11.29 -17.12 -25.32
CA GLY A 401 -12.57 -17.51 -25.94
C GLY A 401 -13.64 -17.81 -24.89
N ASN A 402 -14.28 -18.99 -24.98
CA ASN A 402 -15.24 -19.47 -23.98
C ASN A 402 -14.59 -20.24 -22.81
N VAL A 403 -13.26 -20.39 -22.79
CA VAL A 403 -12.52 -21.03 -21.70
C VAL A 403 -12.23 -19.99 -20.63
N VAL A 404 -12.70 -20.24 -19.42
CA VAL A 404 -12.52 -19.36 -18.25
C VAL A 404 -11.19 -19.63 -17.57
N TYR A 405 -10.88 -20.91 -17.32
CA TYR A 405 -9.59 -21.35 -16.81
C TYR A 405 -9.16 -22.62 -17.57
N PRO A 406 -7.93 -22.67 -18.09
CA PRO A 406 -7.48 -23.78 -18.94
C PRO A 406 -7.29 -25.08 -18.14
N GLY A 407 -7.43 -26.23 -18.82
CA GLY A 407 -7.09 -27.54 -18.28
C GLY A 407 -7.86 -28.69 -18.93
N GLU A 408 -7.37 -29.91 -18.71
CA GLU A 408 -7.94 -31.16 -19.25
C GLU A 408 -8.45 -32.05 -18.09
N PRO A 409 -9.62 -31.73 -17.51
CA PRO A 409 -10.17 -32.53 -16.43
C PRO A 409 -10.72 -33.86 -16.96
N LYS A 410 -10.76 -34.89 -16.11
CA LYS A 410 -11.32 -36.21 -16.43
C LYS A 410 -12.85 -36.17 -16.63
N SER A 411 -13.52 -35.24 -15.95
CA SER A 411 -14.96 -35.03 -16.04
C SER A 411 -15.31 -33.57 -15.79
N PHE A 412 -16.48 -33.15 -16.30
CA PHE A 412 -17.02 -31.81 -16.08
C PHE A 412 -18.33 -31.89 -15.31
N HIS A 413 -18.48 -31.01 -14.33
CA HIS A 413 -19.74 -30.72 -13.66
C HIS A 413 -20.45 -29.59 -14.39
N GLU A 414 -21.72 -29.79 -14.72
CA GLU A 414 -22.54 -28.71 -15.24
C GLU A 414 -23.02 -27.83 -14.07
N PHE A 415 -22.72 -26.54 -14.15
CA PHE A 415 -23.17 -25.56 -13.17
C PHE A 415 -24.07 -24.53 -13.84
N ARG A 416 -25.33 -24.47 -13.41
CA ARG A 416 -26.33 -23.51 -13.90
C ARG A 416 -26.15 -22.17 -13.19
N VAL A 417 -25.96 -21.08 -13.94
CA VAL A 417 -25.66 -19.74 -13.40
C VAL A 417 -26.75 -19.25 -12.43
N GLU A 418 -27.99 -19.70 -12.63
CA GLU A 418 -29.15 -19.40 -11.78
C GLU A 418 -29.00 -19.90 -10.33
N ALA A 419 -28.11 -20.86 -10.08
CA ALA A 419 -27.81 -21.34 -8.73
C ALA A 419 -26.98 -20.34 -7.89
N GLY A 420 -26.41 -19.30 -8.53
CA GLY A 420 -25.75 -18.19 -7.86
C GLY A 420 -24.28 -18.45 -7.47
N LEU A 421 -23.57 -17.36 -7.11
CA LEU A 421 -22.13 -17.37 -6.84
C LEU A 421 -21.74 -18.20 -5.61
N GLU A 422 -22.60 -18.27 -4.58
CA GLU A 422 -22.28 -19.02 -3.36
C GLU A 422 -22.29 -20.54 -3.60
N ALA A 423 -23.29 -21.04 -4.34
CA ALA A 423 -23.31 -22.44 -4.74
C ALA A 423 -22.09 -22.79 -5.62
N LEU A 424 -21.65 -21.87 -6.48
CA LEU A 424 -20.43 -22.07 -7.27
C LEU A 424 -19.20 -22.19 -6.37
N ARG A 425 -19.06 -21.35 -5.35
CA ARG A 425 -17.93 -21.43 -4.39
C ARG A 425 -17.91 -22.79 -3.69
N GLN A 426 -19.05 -23.24 -3.19
CA GLN A 426 -19.19 -24.55 -2.55
C GLN A 426 -18.77 -25.68 -3.50
N LEU A 427 -19.20 -25.62 -4.75
CA LEU A 427 -18.77 -26.58 -5.76
C LEU A 427 -17.26 -26.54 -5.98
N THR A 428 -16.68 -25.35 -6.22
CA THR A 428 -15.23 -25.21 -6.46
C THR A 428 -14.37 -25.73 -5.32
N GLU A 429 -14.79 -25.52 -4.06
CA GLU A 429 -14.06 -26.05 -2.91
C GLU A 429 -14.22 -27.57 -2.79
N SER A 430 -15.41 -28.12 -3.10
CA SER A 430 -15.66 -29.56 -3.03
C SER A 430 -14.84 -30.39 -4.04
N ILE A 431 -14.49 -29.81 -5.19
CA ILE A 431 -13.73 -30.48 -6.27
C ILE A 431 -12.25 -30.09 -6.28
N LYS A 432 -11.81 -29.23 -5.36
CA LYS A 432 -10.44 -28.74 -5.28
C LYS A 432 -9.45 -29.89 -5.11
N GLY A 433 -8.38 -29.87 -5.90
CA GLY A 433 -7.37 -30.93 -5.91
C GLY A 433 -7.80 -32.22 -6.63
N ARG A 434 -9.03 -32.28 -7.18
CA ARG A 434 -9.49 -33.38 -8.03
C ARG A 434 -9.26 -33.04 -9.50
N SER A 435 -9.14 -34.07 -10.34
CA SER A 435 -9.04 -33.90 -11.81
C SER A 435 -10.41 -33.66 -12.44
N GLU A 436 -11.17 -32.71 -11.93
CA GLU A 436 -12.55 -32.39 -12.32
C GLU A 436 -12.65 -30.92 -12.76
N GLY A 437 -13.57 -30.60 -13.66
CA GLY A 437 -13.79 -29.24 -14.17
C GLY A 437 -15.24 -28.81 -14.12
N ILE A 438 -15.52 -27.56 -14.50
CA ILE A 438 -16.88 -26.98 -14.47
C ILE A 438 -17.27 -26.42 -15.83
N VAL A 439 -18.47 -26.75 -16.31
CA VAL A 439 -19.13 -26.08 -17.45
C VAL A 439 -20.17 -25.12 -16.88
N LEU A 440 -19.94 -23.81 -17.03
CA LEU A 440 -20.95 -22.80 -16.72
C LEU A 440 -22.02 -22.78 -17.80
N VAL A 441 -23.25 -23.07 -17.42
CA VAL A 441 -24.41 -23.13 -18.32
C VAL A 441 -25.27 -21.89 -18.05
N GLY A 442 -25.31 -20.97 -19.02
CA GLY A 442 -26.08 -19.73 -18.91
C GLY A 442 -25.54 -18.63 -19.83
N ASN A 443 -26.24 -17.49 -19.87
CA ASN A 443 -25.81 -16.31 -20.61
C ASN A 443 -24.92 -15.42 -19.74
N VAL A 444 -23.68 -15.85 -19.50
CA VAL A 444 -22.71 -15.21 -18.60
C VAL A 444 -21.44 -14.80 -19.36
N GLY A 445 -20.90 -13.62 -19.02
CA GLY A 445 -19.63 -13.13 -19.58
C GLY A 445 -18.41 -13.74 -18.91
N VAL A 446 -17.31 -13.86 -19.64
CA VAL A 446 -16.03 -14.39 -19.13
C VAL A 446 -15.43 -13.48 -18.05
N THR A 447 -15.68 -12.17 -18.14
CA THR A 447 -15.20 -11.15 -17.20
C THR A 447 -16.14 -10.92 -16.00
N SER A 448 -17.24 -11.68 -15.88
CA SER A 448 -18.15 -11.62 -14.73
C SER A 448 -17.54 -12.19 -13.43
N HIS A 449 -18.22 -12.01 -12.29
CA HIS A 449 -17.79 -12.60 -11.02
C HIS A 449 -17.76 -14.14 -11.04
N PHE A 450 -18.59 -14.78 -11.88
CA PHE A 450 -18.54 -16.23 -12.09
C PHE A 450 -17.18 -16.66 -12.67
N GLY A 451 -16.72 -15.92 -13.67
CA GLY A 451 -15.40 -16.13 -14.26
C GLY A 451 -14.27 -15.94 -13.24
N ASP A 452 -14.38 -14.91 -12.40
CA ASP A 452 -13.37 -14.63 -11.37
C ASP A 452 -13.30 -15.70 -10.27
N VAL A 453 -14.44 -16.24 -9.83
CA VAL A 453 -14.47 -17.34 -8.85
C VAL A 453 -13.71 -18.56 -9.38
N LEU A 454 -13.96 -18.94 -10.64
CA LEU A 454 -13.31 -20.09 -11.27
C LEU A 454 -11.81 -19.89 -11.50
N ARG A 455 -11.41 -18.69 -11.96
CA ARG A 455 -9.99 -18.32 -12.12
C ARG A 455 -9.26 -18.39 -10.78
N ARG A 456 -9.84 -17.81 -9.72
CA ARG A 456 -9.23 -17.84 -8.39
C ARG A 456 -9.12 -19.27 -7.84
N ALA A 457 -10.12 -20.11 -8.06
CA ALA A 457 -10.10 -21.51 -7.66
C ALA A 457 -9.15 -22.38 -8.50
N ARG A 458 -8.66 -21.87 -9.64
CA ARG A 458 -7.83 -22.59 -10.62
C ARG A 458 -8.47 -23.90 -11.09
N VAL A 459 -9.78 -23.89 -11.30
CA VAL A 459 -10.56 -25.05 -11.74
C VAL A 459 -10.75 -25.00 -13.26
N PRO A 460 -10.34 -26.03 -14.02
CA PRO A 460 -10.57 -26.09 -15.46
C PRO A 460 -12.04 -25.85 -15.82
N SER A 461 -12.31 -24.83 -16.63
CA SER A 461 -13.68 -24.37 -16.81
C SER A 461 -13.95 -23.66 -18.14
N ARG A 462 -15.20 -23.78 -18.61
CA ARG A 462 -15.67 -23.19 -19.87
C ARG A 462 -17.14 -22.78 -19.79
N ILE A 463 -17.53 -21.82 -20.63
CA ILE A 463 -18.90 -21.33 -20.74
C ILE A 463 -19.60 -22.03 -21.91
N ARG A 464 -20.84 -22.45 -21.66
CA ARG A 464 -21.79 -22.92 -22.65
C ARG A 464 -23.04 -22.06 -22.56
N HIS A 465 -23.25 -21.22 -23.57
CA HIS A 465 -24.45 -20.41 -23.68
C HIS A 465 -25.66 -21.29 -23.93
N VAL A 466 -26.76 -20.97 -23.26
CA VAL A 466 -28.07 -21.57 -23.53
C VAL A 466 -28.74 -20.68 -24.58
N ALA A 467 -29.20 -21.31 -25.66
CA ALA A 467 -29.87 -20.63 -26.77
C ALA A 467 -31.24 -20.06 -26.37
#